data_AF-A0A7C6B911-F1
#
_entry.id   AF-A0A7C6B911-F1
#
_cell.length_a   1.000
_cell.length_b   1.000
_cell.length_c   1.000
_cell.angle_alpha   90.00
_cell.angle_beta   90.00
_cell.angle_gamma   90.00
#
_symmetry.space_group_name_H-M   'P 1'
#
loop_
_entity.id
_entity.type
_entity.pdbx_description
1 polymer ?
#
loop_
_entity_poly.entity_id
_entity_poly.type
_entity_poly.pdbx_seq_one_letter_code
_entity_poly.pdbx_strand_id
1 'polypeptide(L)'
;MFLNFFTSLIPYLYYIKKFNLSIAGYHYHFKGVYNSVNYFPHIHTTKLFIYKIGNILGMGHLLRGMDDGRVFVDVIPNFFAYMTLFVVLSVLFLSFPIINAIVNDWEDRFRIGVSILSVLSFNSVIKCLSDGGPFSYDFLVGLGIIATLIKTKNPNTLISFIKKRWRVFFWIAFGIISMECFIDSSFGIAIYTLKNGITILSVYTFIYLIIARKTFKKGVFFLLFIINALFISYTVYDRYNIYIKPFHKFLDVNTAVHYFYYKDAPLPRSLNKSQLKYDTDFMSIYNVPFNKGERIIDLYKGLGENPYRNRHIAIMGPKKRQAYGIYGNITFIKFEDRSVLLKLPKIFYLKLKNKDVKRDIFNVEMVFDVNYFPVLAHAEEGAINQIDENHKFLMYYFLNRLFKYFGIDEYIFTPLVFYRFN
;
A
#
# COMPACT_ATOMS: atom_id res chain seq x y z
N MET A 1 -12.22 17.86 10.60
CA MET A 1 -11.81 17.98 9.17
C MET A 1 -10.59 18.87 9.01
N PHE A 2 -10.62 20.12 9.48
CA PHE A 2 -9.49 21.06 9.39
C PHE A 2 -8.19 20.52 10.03
N LEU A 3 -8.24 20.07 11.29
CA LEU A 3 -7.09 19.44 11.96
C LEU A 3 -6.51 18.25 11.16
N ASN A 4 -7.36 17.48 10.47
CA ASN A 4 -6.94 16.29 9.74
C ASN A 4 -6.21 16.63 8.43
N PHE A 5 -6.66 17.69 7.75
CA PHE A 5 -5.93 18.27 6.61
C PHE A 5 -4.53 18.71 7.05
N PHE A 6 -4.43 19.37 8.20
CA PHE A 6 -3.15 19.79 8.76
C PHE A 6 -2.24 18.61 9.12
N THR A 7 -2.79 17.52 9.66
CA THR A 7 -1.99 16.36 10.09
C THR A 7 -1.55 15.42 8.97
N SER A 8 -2.14 15.51 7.76
CA SER A 8 -1.73 14.66 6.63
C SER A 8 -1.10 15.44 5.47
N LEU A 9 -1.77 16.51 4.99
CA LEU A 9 -1.31 17.25 3.81
C LEU A 9 -0.03 18.02 4.11
N ILE A 10 0.04 18.70 5.26
CA ILE A 10 1.20 19.56 5.56
C ILE A 10 2.47 18.74 5.75
N PRO A 11 2.48 17.60 6.48
CA PRO A 11 3.65 16.72 6.53
C PRO A 11 4.08 16.23 5.15
N TYR A 12 3.13 15.87 4.29
CA TYR A 12 3.42 15.48 2.92
C TYR A 12 4.02 16.64 2.11
N LEU A 13 3.43 17.83 2.15
CA LEU A 13 3.96 19.02 1.47
C LEU A 13 5.34 19.42 2.02
N TYR A 14 5.59 19.24 3.32
CA TYR A 14 6.89 19.47 3.93
C TYR A 14 7.92 18.48 3.38
N TYR A 15 7.58 17.19 3.30
CA TYR A 15 8.39 16.14 2.68
C TYR A 15 8.69 16.45 1.20
N ILE A 16 7.66 16.76 0.41
CA ILE A 16 7.77 17.12 -1.01
C ILE A 16 8.67 18.34 -1.19
N LYS A 17 8.47 19.40 -0.41
CA LYS A 17 9.26 20.63 -0.48
C LYS A 17 10.70 20.40 -0.05
N LYS A 18 10.92 19.64 1.03
CA LYS A 18 12.27 19.35 1.57
C LYS A 18 13.14 18.67 0.51
N PHE A 19 12.57 17.76 -0.27
CA PHE A 19 13.29 16.97 -1.26
C PHE A 19 13.04 17.38 -2.72
N ASN A 20 12.32 18.47 -2.96
CA ASN A 20 11.99 18.98 -4.29
C ASN A 20 11.35 17.92 -5.22
N LEU A 21 10.36 17.21 -4.67
CA LEU A 21 9.70 16.09 -5.35
C LEU A 21 8.46 16.54 -6.14
N SER A 22 8.02 15.72 -7.09
CA SER A 22 6.77 15.95 -7.83
C SER A 22 5.57 15.42 -7.06
N ILE A 23 4.53 16.22 -6.89
CA ILE A 23 3.28 15.81 -6.21
C ILE A 23 2.55 14.67 -6.94
N ALA A 24 2.76 14.54 -8.26
CA ALA A 24 2.05 13.58 -9.12
C ALA A 24 2.67 12.16 -9.11
N GLY A 25 3.85 11.97 -8.50
CA GLY A 25 4.58 10.71 -8.55
C GLY A 25 4.51 9.90 -7.25
N TYR A 26 4.72 8.59 -7.36
CA TYR A 26 5.02 7.75 -6.19
C TYR A 26 6.47 7.97 -5.76
N HIS A 27 6.68 8.20 -4.47
CA HIS A 27 8.02 8.34 -3.89
C HIS A 27 8.32 7.18 -2.97
N TYR A 28 9.33 6.39 -3.32
CA TYR A 28 9.85 5.33 -2.48
C TYR A 28 11.04 5.87 -1.69
N HIS A 29 10.86 6.07 -0.39
CA HIS A 29 11.91 6.56 0.51
C HIS A 29 12.53 5.37 1.24
N PHE A 30 13.83 5.20 1.05
CA PHE A 30 14.64 4.16 1.68
C PHE A 30 15.57 4.78 2.72
N LYS A 31 15.62 4.17 3.91
CA LYS A 31 16.54 4.56 4.99
C LYS A 31 17.02 3.31 5.74
N GLY A 32 18.30 2.96 5.60
CA GLY A 32 18.88 1.73 6.12
C GLY A 32 18.19 0.50 5.54
N VAL A 33 17.46 -0.27 6.37
CA VAL A 33 16.69 -1.46 5.91
C VAL A 33 15.19 -1.17 5.74
N TYR A 34 14.77 0.06 6.04
CA TYR A 34 13.38 0.47 6.03
C TYR A 34 13.04 1.17 4.73
N ASN A 35 11.79 1.02 4.32
CA ASN A 35 11.25 1.67 3.15
C ASN A 35 9.81 2.09 3.42
N SER A 36 9.38 3.19 2.80
CA SER A 36 8.00 3.65 2.83
C SER A 36 7.64 4.28 1.49
N VAL A 37 6.35 4.32 1.16
CA VAL A 37 5.86 4.92 -0.08
C VAL A 37 5.00 6.13 0.27
N ASN A 38 5.23 7.24 -0.40
CA ASN A 38 4.38 8.42 -0.32
C ASN A 38 3.81 8.74 -1.69
N TYR A 39 2.50 8.96 -1.73
CA TYR A 39 1.76 9.47 -2.87
C TYR A 39 0.58 10.29 -2.34
N PHE A 40 0.06 11.26 -3.10
CA PHE A 40 -0.91 12.22 -2.57
C PHE A 40 -2.16 11.59 -1.89
N PRO A 41 -2.83 10.56 -2.45
CA PRO A 41 -3.92 9.83 -1.78
C PRO A 41 -3.46 8.87 -0.67
N HIS A 42 -2.15 8.59 -0.58
CA HIS A 42 -1.58 7.59 0.32
C HIS A 42 -0.28 8.10 0.94
N ILE A 43 -0.44 8.85 2.03
CA ILE A 43 0.63 9.57 2.71
C ILE A 43 1.04 8.78 3.95
N HIS A 44 2.27 8.27 3.97
CA HIS A 44 2.83 7.51 5.09
C HIS A 44 3.59 8.39 6.10
N THR A 45 3.83 9.67 5.80
CA THR A 45 4.43 10.61 6.76
C THR A 45 3.61 10.72 8.05
N THR A 46 2.31 10.44 7.98
CA THR A 46 1.40 10.40 9.15
C THR A 46 1.66 9.23 10.08
N LYS A 47 2.37 8.17 9.67
CA LYS A 47 2.64 6.99 10.52
C LYS A 47 3.75 7.23 11.54
N LEU A 48 4.53 8.30 11.38
CA LEU A 48 5.69 8.61 12.24
C LEU A 48 5.36 8.64 13.74
N PHE A 49 4.11 8.94 14.13
CA PHE A 49 3.70 8.89 15.53
C PHE A 49 3.80 7.48 16.13
N ILE A 50 3.58 6.44 15.33
CA ILE A 50 3.65 5.04 15.76
C ILE A 50 5.09 4.73 16.19
N TYR A 51 6.07 5.10 15.37
CA TYR A 51 7.48 4.96 15.70
C TYR A 51 7.86 5.72 16.98
N LYS A 52 7.45 6.99 17.08
CA LYS A 52 7.79 7.83 18.24
C LYS A 52 7.21 7.29 19.54
N ILE A 53 5.93 6.93 19.53
CA ILE A 53 5.27 6.38 20.72
C ILE A 53 5.82 5.01 21.09
N GLY A 54 6.00 4.11 20.10
CA GLY A 54 6.59 2.80 20.39
C GLY A 54 8.00 2.91 20.98
N ASN A 55 8.81 3.87 20.51
CA ASN A 55 10.11 4.14 21.14
C ASN A 55 9.99 4.68 22.56
N ILE A 56 9.09 5.64 22.81
CA ILE A 56 8.84 6.20 24.15
C ILE A 56 8.41 5.10 25.12
N LEU A 57 7.61 4.13 24.67
CA LEU A 57 7.14 3.00 25.46
C LEU A 57 8.18 1.86 25.60
N GLY A 58 9.40 2.00 25.06
CA GLY A 58 10.40 0.93 25.04
C GLY A 58 10.07 -0.24 24.10
N MET A 59 9.03 -0.09 23.28
CA MET A 59 8.51 -1.09 22.34
C MET A 59 9.08 -0.97 20.93
N GLY A 60 10.13 -0.18 20.72
CA GLY A 60 10.73 0.03 19.39
C GLY A 60 11.21 -1.26 18.71
N HIS A 61 11.54 -2.29 19.49
CA HIS A 61 11.89 -3.63 18.98
C HIS A 61 10.70 -4.37 18.37
N LEU A 62 9.47 -4.15 18.87
CA LEU A 62 8.24 -4.72 18.33
C LEU A 62 7.81 -4.07 17.02
N LEU A 63 8.30 -2.85 16.75
CA LEU A 63 8.05 -2.15 15.51
C LEU A 63 8.99 -2.59 14.37
N ARG A 64 9.91 -3.53 14.61
CA ARG A 64 10.81 -4.06 13.56
C ARG A 64 9.97 -4.74 12.47
N GLY A 65 10.01 -4.17 11.26
CA GLY A 65 9.25 -4.67 10.10
C GLY A 65 7.84 -4.08 9.97
N MET A 66 7.47 -3.15 10.85
CA MET A 66 6.31 -2.29 10.65
C MET A 66 6.70 -1.09 9.80
N ASP A 67 5.79 -0.69 8.92
CA ASP A 67 5.84 0.60 8.25
C ASP A 67 5.28 1.65 9.23
N ASP A 68 6.17 2.20 10.06
CA ASP A 68 5.87 3.07 11.21
C ASP A 68 6.33 4.52 10.98
N GLY A 69 6.67 4.86 9.74
CA GLY A 69 7.12 6.19 9.35
C GLY A 69 8.52 6.58 9.82
N ARG A 70 9.31 5.68 10.43
CA ARG A 70 10.67 6.02 10.92
C ARG A 70 11.61 6.57 9.84
N VAL A 71 11.37 6.24 8.57
CA VAL A 71 12.13 6.81 7.44
C VAL A 71 12.00 8.34 7.38
N PHE A 72 10.93 8.90 7.95
CA PHE A 72 10.62 10.34 7.94
C PHE A 72 11.06 11.07 9.20
N VAL A 73 11.73 10.40 10.16
CA VAL A 73 11.99 10.97 11.50
C VAL A 73 12.78 12.28 11.47
N ASP A 74 13.76 12.38 10.57
CA ASP A 74 14.61 13.58 10.41
C ASP A 74 14.04 14.58 9.41
N VAL A 75 12.89 14.26 8.81
CA VAL A 75 12.24 15.06 7.77
C VAL A 75 11.05 15.80 8.32
N ILE A 76 10.21 15.10 9.08
CA ILE A 76 8.95 15.63 9.56
C ILE A 76 9.11 16.12 10.99
N PRO A 77 8.88 17.43 11.25
CA PRO A 77 8.90 17.96 12.60
C PRO A 77 8.03 17.16 13.58
N ASN A 78 8.55 16.95 14.79
CA ASN A 78 7.91 16.14 15.83
C ASN A 78 6.47 16.56 16.13
N PHE A 79 6.22 17.86 16.04
CA PHE A 79 4.91 18.48 16.21
C PHE A 79 3.81 17.78 15.38
N PHE A 80 4.08 17.46 14.11
CA PHE A 80 3.08 16.84 13.24
C PHE A 80 2.72 15.43 13.70
N ALA A 81 3.69 14.62 14.09
CA ALA A 81 3.43 13.27 14.59
C ALA A 81 2.58 13.31 15.87
N TYR A 82 2.89 14.22 16.81
CA TYR A 82 2.09 14.38 18.03
C TYR A 82 0.69 14.92 17.75
N MET A 83 0.54 15.84 16.80
CA MET A 83 -0.78 16.27 16.35
C MET A 83 -1.59 15.13 15.74
N THR A 84 -0.98 14.31 14.87
CA THR A 84 -1.66 13.15 14.28
C THR A 84 -2.10 12.17 15.36
N LEU A 85 -1.24 11.88 16.33
CA LEU A 85 -1.59 11.06 17.49
C LEU A 85 -2.76 11.66 18.27
N PHE A 86 -2.70 12.96 18.60
CA PHE A 86 -3.78 13.64 19.30
C PHE A 86 -5.11 13.53 18.56
N VAL A 87 -5.10 13.71 17.24
CA VAL A 87 -6.29 13.54 16.38
C VAL A 87 -6.80 12.10 16.41
N VAL A 88 -5.91 11.11 16.25
CA VAL A 88 -6.27 9.68 16.29
C VAL A 88 -6.87 9.31 17.64
N LEU A 89 -6.23 9.70 18.74
CA LEU A 89 -6.73 9.47 20.10
C LEU A 89 -8.05 10.19 20.35
N SER A 90 -8.19 11.44 19.89
CA SER A 90 -9.44 12.19 20.03
C SER A 90 -10.59 11.48 19.33
N VAL A 91 -10.39 11.02 18.09
CA VAL A 91 -11.43 10.27 17.36
C VAL A 91 -11.73 8.94 18.03
N LEU A 92 -10.70 8.23 18.51
CA LEU A 92 -10.87 6.97 19.25
C LEU A 92 -11.69 7.18 20.53
N PHE A 93 -11.33 8.15 21.37
CA PHE A 93 -12.05 8.42 22.61
C PHE A 93 -13.45 8.96 22.37
N LEU A 94 -13.65 9.84 21.37
CA LEU A 94 -14.98 10.32 20.99
C LEU A 94 -15.86 9.23 20.39
N SER A 95 -15.27 8.18 19.80
CA SER A 95 -16.05 7.09 19.21
C SER A 95 -16.90 6.36 20.24
N PHE A 96 -16.42 6.15 21.47
CA PHE A 96 -17.17 5.44 22.52
C PHE A 96 -18.51 6.10 22.88
N PRO A 97 -18.56 7.38 23.32
CA PRO A 97 -19.82 8.03 23.65
C PRO A 97 -20.70 8.26 22.41
N ILE A 98 -20.11 8.53 21.23
CA ILE A 98 -20.88 8.73 20.00
C ILE A 98 -21.55 7.42 19.56
N ILE A 99 -20.82 6.31 19.55
CA ILE A 99 -21.39 4.98 19.23
C ILE A 99 -22.52 4.68 20.20
N ASN A 100 -22.32 4.88 21.51
CA ASN A 100 -23.36 4.65 22.50
C ASN A 100 -24.62 5.50 22.24
N ALA A 101 -24.44 6.80 21.98
CA ALA A 101 -25.55 7.71 21.68
C ALA A 101 -26.30 7.29 20.40
N ILE A 102 -25.57 7.00 19.31
CA ILE A 102 -26.16 6.50 18.06
C ILE A 102 -26.96 5.22 18.31
N VAL A 103 -26.38 4.24 19.00
CA VAL A 103 -27.02 2.94 19.22
C VAL A 103 -28.28 3.07 20.06
N ASN A 104 -28.26 3.89 21.12
CA ASN A 104 -29.42 4.04 22.00
C ASN A 104 -30.56 4.83 21.37
N ASP A 105 -30.26 5.78 20.48
CA ASP A 105 -31.28 6.57 19.76
C ASP A 105 -32.00 5.79 18.66
N TRP A 106 -31.46 4.65 18.24
CA TRP A 106 -32.07 3.77 17.25
C TRP A 106 -33.03 2.76 17.87
N GLU A 107 -34.05 2.35 17.10
CA GLU A 107 -35.01 1.31 17.49
C GLU A 107 -34.31 0.02 17.93
N ASP A 108 -34.76 -0.56 19.06
CA ASP A 108 -34.14 -1.72 19.75
C ASP A 108 -33.75 -2.85 18.78
N ARG A 109 -34.66 -3.21 17.87
CA ARG A 109 -34.48 -4.30 16.90
C ARG A 109 -33.31 -4.10 15.92
N PHE A 110 -32.77 -2.89 15.78
CA PHE A 110 -31.69 -2.56 14.85
C PHE A 110 -30.37 -2.20 15.55
N ARG A 111 -30.36 -2.07 16.88
CA ARG A 111 -29.22 -1.58 17.66
C ARG A 111 -27.92 -2.35 17.43
N ILE A 112 -27.98 -3.68 17.34
CA ILE A 112 -26.80 -4.52 17.09
C ILE A 112 -26.15 -4.18 15.75
N GLY A 113 -26.97 -4.07 14.68
CA GLY A 113 -26.48 -3.74 13.36
C GLY A 113 -25.90 -2.34 13.28
N VAL A 114 -26.56 -1.38 13.92
CA VAL A 114 -26.09 0.01 14.04
C VAL A 114 -24.78 0.09 14.81
N SER A 115 -24.62 -0.71 15.88
CA SER A 115 -23.37 -0.82 16.65
C SER A 115 -22.21 -1.30 15.76
N ILE A 116 -22.40 -2.41 15.05
CA ILE A 116 -21.37 -2.97 14.14
C ILE A 116 -21.01 -1.95 13.05
N LEU A 117 -22.01 -1.36 12.39
CA LEU A 117 -21.80 -0.32 11.37
C LEU A 117 -21.02 0.87 11.92
N SER A 118 -21.34 1.33 13.14
CA SER A 118 -20.65 2.45 13.76
C SER A 118 -19.19 2.11 14.08
N VAL A 119 -18.94 0.95 14.69
CA VAL A 119 -17.57 0.48 15.01
C VAL A 119 -16.72 0.36 13.75
N LEU A 120 -17.23 -0.27 12.70
CA LEU A 120 -16.52 -0.41 11.42
C LEU A 120 -16.23 0.97 10.80
N SER A 121 -17.21 1.88 10.82
CA SER A 121 -17.03 3.23 10.26
C SER A 121 -15.99 4.03 11.02
N PHE A 122 -15.98 3.99 12.36
CA PHE A 122 -14.94 4.64 13.17
C PHE A 122 -13.56 4.00 12.98
N ASN A 123 -13.48 2.67 12.86
CA ASN A 123 -12.23 1.96 12.57
C ASN A 123 -11.63 2.43 11.23
N SER A 124 -12.44 2.50 10.17
CA SER A 124 -12.03 3.02 8.87
C SER A 124 -11.51 4.46 8.99
N VAL A 125 -12.25 5.36 9.67
CA VAL A 125 -11.83 6.75 9.89
C VAL A 125 -10.46 6.81 10.60
N ILE A 126 -10.26 6.03 11.66
CA ILE A 126 -9.00 6.00 12.44
C ILE A 126 -7.83 5.46 11.60
N LYS A 127 -8.04 4.36 10.86
CA LYS A 127 -7.04 3.80 9.96
C LYS A 127 -6.63 4.82 8.90
N CYS A 128 -7.61 5.48 8.28
CA CYS A 128 -7.38 6.49 7.26
C CYS A 128 -6.58 7.68 7.75
N LEU A 129 -6.83 8.14 8.99
CA LEU A 129 -6.01 9.18 9.62
C LEU A 129 -4.54 8.79 9.71
N SER A 130 -4.25 7.49 9.81
CA SER A 130 -2.89 6.96 9.85
C SER A 130 -2.28 6.73 8.45
N ASP A 131 -3.09 6.47 7.43
CA ASP A 131 -2.67 6.03 6.07
C ASP A 131 -2.77 7.10 4.96
N GLY A 132 -3.22 8.32 5.25
CA GLY A 132 -3.40 9.36 4.22
C GLY A 132 -4.25 10.57 4.62
N GLY A 133 -4.91 10.51 5.77
CA GLY A 133 -5.81 11.55 6.25
C GLY A 133 -7.11 11.62 5.45
N PRO A 134 -7.74 12.80 5.33
CA PRO A 134 -9.09 12.93 4.80
C PRO A 134 -9.21 12.73 3.28
N PHE A 135 -8.10 12.56 2.58
CA PHE A 135 -8.05 12.33 1.13
C PHE A 135 -8.21 10.86 0.75
N SER A 136 -8.17 9.94 1.72
CA SER A 136 -8.61 8.58 1.45
C SER A 136 -10.14 8.54 1.40
N TYR A 137 -10.72 7.99 0.35
CA TYR A 137 -12.18 7.85 0.19
C TYR A 137 -12.83 7.08 1.36
N ASP A 138 -12.12 6.10 1.92
CA ASP A 138 -12.50 5.34 3.12
C ASP A 138 -12.85 6.25 4.32
N PHE A 139 -12.13 7.36 4.47
CA PHE A 139 -12.37 8.34 5.53
C PHE A 139 -13.73 9.02 5.37
N LEU A 140 -14.04 9.47 4.15
CA LEU A 140 -15.25 10.22 3.85
C LEU A 140 -16.49 9.33 3.90
N VAL A 141 -16.39 8.09 3.42
CA VAL A 141 -17.46 7.11 3.52
C VAL A 141 -17.75 6.80 4.99
N GLY A 142 -16.71 6.53 5.79
CA GLY A 142 -16.86 6.29 7.23
C GLY A 142 -17.52 7.47 7.95
N LEU A 143 -17.06 8.71 7.71
CA LEU A 143 -17.69 9.91 8.27
C LEU A 143 -19.13 10.11 7.80
N GLY A 144 -19.43 9.88 6.52
CA GLY A 144 -20.77 10.01 5.97
C GLY A 144 -21.76 9.05 6.63
N ILE A 145 -21.33 7.81 6.90
CA ILE A 145 -22.14 6.82 7.62
C ILE A 145 -22.38 7.29 9.05
N ILE A 146 -21.33 7.68 9.79
CA ILE A 146 -21.46 8.18 11.17
C ILE A 146 -22.43 9.37 11.22
N ALA A 147 -22.24 10.36 10.35
CA ALA A 147 -23.11 11.54 10.31
C ALA A 147 -24.57 11.21 9.99
N THR A 148 -24.80 10.23 9.13
CA THR A 148 -26.15 9.77 8.78
C THR A 148 -26.80 9.03 9.95
N LEU A 149 -26.07 8.13 10.61
CA LEU A 149 -26.55 7.37 11.76
C LEU A 149 -26.88 8.28 12.96
N ILE A 150 -26.12 9.36 13.18
CA ILE A 150 -26.41 10.39 14.20
C ILE A 150 -27.76 11.09 13.95
N LYS A 151 -28.14 11.30 12.68
CA LYS A 151 -29.31 12.11 12.30
C LYS A 151 -30.58 11.29 12.03
N THR A 152 -30.51 9.99 12.21
CA THR A 152 -31.59 9.05 11.87
C THR A 152 -31.80 8.09 13.03
N LYS A 153 -32.99 7.50 13.13
CA LYS A 153 -33.37 6.64 14.27
C LYS A 153 -33.94 5.29 13.84
N ASN A 154 -34.27 5.17 12.56
CA ASN A 154 -34.83 3.97 11.96
C ASN A 154 -34.65 3.98 10.43
N PRO A 155 -34.88 2.85 9.76
CA PRO A 155 -34.82 2.73 8.30
C PRO A 155 -35.59 3.81 7.52
N ASN A 156 -36.80 4.17 7.98
CA ASN A 156 -37.65 5.11 7.26
C ASN A 156 -37.11 6.55 7.32
N THR A 157 -36.65 6.97 8.49
CA THR A 157 -36.00 8.28 8.67
C THR A 157 -34.68 8.36 7.91
N LEU A 158 -33.92 7.25 7.86
CA LEU A 158 -32.73 7.11 7.02
C LEU A 158 -33.04 7.32 5.53
N ILE A 159 -34.03 6.61 4.99
CA ILE A 159 -34.44 6.75 3.59
C ILE A 159 -34.88 8.18 3.29
N SER A 160 -35.68 8.80 4.17
CA SER A 160 -36.13 10.19 4.01
C SER A 160 -34.96 11.17 4.05
N PHE A 161 -34.00 10.97 4.95
CA PHE A 161 -32.79 11.78 5.07
C PHE A 161 -31.95 11.73 3.79
N ILE A 162 -31.68 10.53 3.28
CA ILE A 162 -30.92 10.34 2.03
C ILE A 162 -31.68 11.00 0.86
N LYS A 163 -32.99 10.78 0.74
CA LYS A 163 -33.81 11.41 -0.31
C LYS A 163 -33.84 12.94 -0.24
N LYS A 164 -33.78 13.54 0.95
CA LYS A 164 -33.75 15.01 1.08
C LYS A 164 -32.37 15.60 0.81
N ARG A 165 -31.30 14.83 1.02
CA ARG A 165 -29.92 15.32 0.99
C ARG A 165 -29.02 14.69 -0.06
N TRP A 166 -29.56 13.86 -0.96
CA TRP A 166 -28.80 13.23 -2.03
C TRP A 166 -28.02 14.26 -2.85
N ARG A 167 -28.57 15.45 -3.09
CA ARG A 167 -27.88 16.55 -3.78
C ARG A 167 -26.65 17.03 -3.03
N VAL A 168 -26.72 17.12 -1.70
CA VAL A 168 -25.58 17.53 -0.86
C VAL A 168 -24.48 16.47 -0.92
N PHE A 169 -24.86 15.19 -0.76
CA PHE A 169 -23.91 14.08 -0.89
C PHE A 169 -23.27 14.03 -2.28
N PHE A 170 -24.07 14.24 -3.33
CA PHE A 170 -23.60 14.33 -4.71
C PHE A 170 -22.61 15.47 -4.89
N TRP A 171 -22.92 16.69 -4.44
CA TRP A 171 -22.01 17.84 -4.61
C TRP A 171 -20.73 17.71 -3.80
N ILE A 172 -20.78 17.11 -2.60
CA ILE A 172 -19.56 16.82 -1.81
C ILE A 172 -18.69 15.80 -2.55
N ALA A 173 -19.27 14.69 -2.99
CA ALA A 173 -18.55 13.67 -3.75
C ALA A 173 -18.00 14.23 -5.06
N PHE A 174 -18.79 15.02 -5.78
CA PHE A 174 -18.38 15.71 -7.01
C PHE A 174 -17.21 16.65 -6.74
N GLY A 175 -17.27 17.50 -5.71
CA GLY A 175 -16.19 18.41 -5.37
C GLY A 175 -14.87 17.69 -5.05
N ILE A 176 -14.95 16.57 -4.32
CA ILE A 176 -13.77 15.74 -4.01
C ILE A 176 -13.22 15.08 -5.27
N ILE A 177 -14.06 14.43 -6.07
CA ILE A 177 -13.63 13.79 -7.32
C ILE A 177 -13.07 14.83 -8.29
N SER A 178 -13.70 16.01 -8.41
CA SER A 178 -13.18 17.11 -9.23
C SER A 178 -11.82 17.60 -8.74
N MET A 179 -11.62 17.69 -7.42
CA MET A 179 -10.32 18.04 -6.84
C MET A 179 -9.27 16.95 -7.11
N GLU A 180 -9.64 15.68 -6.97
CA GLU A 180 -8.77 14.54 -7.31
C GLU A 180 -8.39 14.56 -8.79
N CYS A 181 -9.34 14.77 -9.70
CA CYS A 181 -9.10 14.90 -11.14
C CYS A 181 -8.29 16.14 -11.51
N PHE A 182 -8.40 17.22 -10.74
CA PHE A 182 -7.57 18.41 -10.93
C PHE A 182 -6.11 18.16 -10.54
N ILE A 183 -5.89 17.32 -9.51
CA ILE A 183 -4.56 16.97 -9.01
C ILE A 183 -3.92 15.86 -9.86
N ASP A 184 -4.73 14.94 -10.38
CA ASP A 184 -4.30 13.83 -11.25
C ASP A 184 -5.08 13.82 -12.57
N SER A 185 -4.43 14.35 -13.61
CA SER A 185 -4.96 14.38 -14.98
C SER A 185 -5.08 12.99 -15.63
N SER A 186 -4.49 11.93 -15.04
CA SER A 186 -4.61 10.57 -15.56
C SER A 186 -5.91 9.88 -15.13
N PHE A 187 -6.71 10.50 -14.26
CA PHE A 187 -7.91 9.94 -13.63
C PHE A 187 -7.64 8.68 -12.78
N GLY A 188 -6.39 8.28 -12.57
CA GLY A 188 -6.03 7.09 -11.81
C GLY A 188 -6.51 7.15 -10.36
N ILE A 189 -6.33 8.31 -9.70
CA ILE A 189 -6.84 8.55 -8.34
C ILE A 189 -8.36 8.40 -8.29
N ALA A 190 -9.07 9.07 -9.21
CA ALA A 190 -10.53 9.05 -9.24
C ALA A 190 -11.09 7.64 -9.50
N ILE A 191 -10.48 6.87 -10.42
CA ILE A 191 -10.86 5.47 -10.69
C ILE A 191 -10.65 4.61 -9.45
N TYR A 192 -9.50 4.75 -8.78
CA TYR A 192 -9.20 4.02 -7.55
C TYR A 192 -10.20 4.35 -6.43
N THR A 193 -10.49 5.63 -6.23
CA THR A 193 -11.49 6.13 -5.26
C THR A 193 -12.88 5.54 -5.54
N LEU A 194 -13.33 5.58 -6.80
CA LEU A 194 -14.63 5.04 -7.20
C LEU A 194 -14.72 3.52 -7.01
N LYS A 195 -13.73 2.75 -7.47
CA LYS A 195 -13.74 1.27 -7.40
C LYS A 195 -13.92 0.83 -5.95
N ASN A 196 -13.11 1.36 -5.04
CA ASN A 196 -13.15 0.93 -3.65
C ASN A 196 -14.35 1.50 -2.87
N GLY A 197 -14.78 2.73 -3.19
CA GLY A 197 -15.99 3.33 -2.60
C GLY A 197 -17.25 2.49 -2.87
N ILE A 198 -17.40 1.97 -4.08
CA ILE A 198 -18.51 1.07 -4.44
C ILE A 198 -18.45 -0.22 -3.60
N THR A 199 -17.27 -0.81 -3.43
CA THR A 199 -17.12 -2.02 -2.59
C THR A 199 -17.63 -1.82 -1.18
N ILE A 200 -17.26 -0.71 -0.55
CA ILE A 200 -17.68 -0.42 0.82
C ILE A 200 -19.19 -0.18 0.88
N LEU A 201 -19.72 0.58 -0.07
CA LEU A 201 -21.17 0.81 -0.17
C LEU A 201 -21.93 -0.52 -0.30
N SER A 202 -21.45 -1.46 -1.12
CA SER A 202 -22.07 -2.77 -1.29
C SER A 202 -22.01 -3.62 -0.02
N VAL A 203 -20.88 -3.63 0.70
CA VAL A 203 -20.77 -4.35 1.99
C VAL A 203 -21.76 -3.80 3.00
N TYR A 204 -21.84 -2.48 3.16
CA TYR A 204 -22.77 -1.88 4.09
C TYR A 204 -24.24 -2.01 3.67
N THR A 205 -24.52 -1.93 2.36
CA THR A 205 -25.86 -2.19 1.83
C THR A 205 -26.29 -3.63 2.08
N PHE A 206 -25.39 -4.60 1.91
CA PHE A 206 -25.65 -6.00 2.19
C PHE A 206 -25.97 -6.26 3.67
N ILE A 207 -25.16 -5.70 4.59
CA ILE A 207 -25.41 -5.76 6.03
C ILE A 207 -26.79 -5.16 6.35
N TYR A 208 -27.09 -3.97 5.81
CA TYR A 208 -28.37 -3.30 6.01
C TYR A 208 -29.55 -4.14 5.49
N LEU A 209 -29.45 -4.72 4.29
CA LEU A 209 -30.51 -5.57 3.73
C LEU A 209 -30.82 -6.75 4.65
N ILE A 210 -29.80 -7.43 5.17
CA ILE A 210 -29.97 -8.55 6.10
C ILE A 210 -30.73 -8.10 7.35
N ILE A 211 -30.37 -6.95 7.91
CA ILE A 211 -30.98 -6.38 9.12
C ILE A 211 -32.44 -5.96 8.85
N ALA A 212 -32.69 -5.26 7.74
CA ALA A 212 -33.99 -4.70 7.37
C ALA A 212 -34.84 -5.66 6.49
N ARG A 213 -34.52 -6.96 6.46
CA ARG A 213 -35.20 -7.95 5.59
C ARG A 213 -36.72 -7.99 5.71
N LYS A 214 -37.26 -7.65 6.89
CA LYS A 214 -38.70 -7.65 7.16
C LYS A 214 -39.44 -6.42 6.63
N THR A 215 -38.74 -5.34 6.28
CA THR A 215 -39.35 -4.10 5.76
C THR A 215 -39.48 -4.04 4.24
N PHE A 216 -38.86 -4.97 3.51
CA PHE A 216 -38.89 -5.00 2.05
C PHE A 216 -39.91 -6.04 1.55
N LYS A 217 -40.57 -5.74 0.41
CA LYS A 217 -41.33 -6.77 -0.33
C LYS A 217 -40.38 -7.90 -0.69
N LYS A 218 -40.78 -9.16 -0.47
CA LYS A 218 -39.94 -10.36 -0.66
C LYS A 218 -39.16 -10.36 -1.99
N GLY A 219 -39.81 -10.00 -3.10
CA GLY A 219 -39.16 -9.94 -4.42
C GLY A 219 -38.07 -8.85 -4.54
N VAL A 220 -38.32 -7.65 -4.01
CA VAL A 220 -37.35 -6.54 -4.03
C VAL A 220 -36.17 -6.84 -3.11
N PHE A 221 -36.43 -7.41 -1.94
CA PHE A 221 -35.39 -7.89 -1.03
C PHE A 221 -34.47 -8.91 -1.73
N PHE A 222 -35.06 -9.93 -2.35
CA PHE A 222 -34.32 -11.01 -2.99
C PHE A 222 -33.47 -10.51 -4.15
N LEU A 223 -34.00 -9.60 -4.98
CA LEU A 223 -33.25 -8.97 -6.07
C LEU A 223 -32.05 -8.16 -5.54
N LEU A 224 -32.27 -7.26 -4.57
CA LEU A 224 -31.20 -6.45 -3.99
C LEU A 224 -30.15 -7.30 -3.26
N PHE A 225 -30.59 -8.36 -2.59
CA PHE A 225 -29.73 -9.33 -1.94
C PHE A 225 -28.84 -10.05 -2.97
N ILE A 226 -29.41 -10.53 -4.07
CA ILE A 226 -28.66 -11.18 -5.16
C ILE A 226 -27.64 -10.21 -5.77
N ILE A 227 -28.03 -8.98 -6.09
CA ILE A 227 -27.12 -7.99 -6.69
C ILE A 227 -25.92 -7.73 -5.77
N ASN A 228 -26.17 -7.50 -4.48
CA ASN A 228 -25.08 -7.28 -3.51
C ASN A 228 -24.24 -8.54 -3.29
N ALA A 229 -24.86 -9.72 -3.21
CA ALA A 229 -24.15 -10.97 -3.08
C ALA A 229 -23.26 -11.25 -4.30
N LEU A 230 -23.74 -10.99 -5.52
CA LEU A 230 -22.95 -11.09 -6.75
C LEU A 230 -21.80 -10.09 -6.75
N PHE A 231 -22.04 -8.83 -6.37
CA PHE A 231 -20.99 -7.81 -6.31
C PHE A 231 -19.91 -8.13 -5.27
N ILE A 232 -20.32 -8.55 -4.06
CA ILE A 232 -19.39 -8.97 -3.00
C ILE A 232 -18.63 -10.22 -3.45
N SER A 233 -19.31 -11.22 -4.03
CA SER A 233 -18.68 -12.42 -4.56
C SER A 233 -17.68 -12.10 -5.66
N TYR A 234 -18.01 -11.17 -6.56
CA TYR A 234 -17.09 -10.68 -7.59
C TYR A 234 -15.88 -9.98 -6.98
N THR A 235 -16.07 -9.12 -5.98
CA THR A 235 -14.97 -8.44 -5.27
C THR A 235 -14.06 -9.45 -4.56
N VAL A 236 -14.66 -10.43 -3.86
CA VAL A 236 -13.93 -11.52 -3.20
C VAL A 236 -13.19 -12.36 -4.23
N TYR A 237 -13.81 -12.65 -5.37
CA TYR A 237 -13.18 -13.36 -6.48
C TYR A 237 -12.01 -12.58 -7.09
N ASP A 238 -12.15 -11.26 -7.30
CA ASP A 238 -11.06 -10.39 -7.78
C ASP A 238 -9.89 -10.41 -6.81
N ARG A 239 -10.16 -10.20 -5.51
CA ARG A 239 -9.13 -10.30 -4.46
C ARG A 239 -8.51 -11.68 -4.39
N TYR A 240 -9.29 -12.75 -4.52
CA TYR A 240 -8.79 -14.12 -4.58
C TYR A 240 -7.85 -14.29 -5.78
N ASN A 241 -8.23 -13.82 -6.98
CA ASN A 241 -7.42 -13.92 -8.19
C ASN A 241 -6.11 -13.12 -8.09
N ILE A 242 -6.11 -11.96 -7.42
CA ILE A 242 -4.96 -11.07 -7.28
C ILE A 242 -4.03 -11.52 -6.16
N TYR A 243 -4.57 -11.88 -4.99
CA TYR A 243 -3.79 -12.06 -3.76
C TYR A 243 -3.59 -13.51 -3.32
N ILE A 244 -4.42 -14.46 -3.77
CA ILE A 244 -4.42 -15.84 -3.26
C ILE A 244 -4.09 -16.83 -4.38
N LYS A 245 -4.93 -16.86 -5.42
CA LYS A 245 -4.80 -17.76 -6.58
C LYS A 245 -3.39 -17.83 -7.16
N PRO A 246 -2.61 -16.73 -7.30
CA PRO A 246 -1.27 -16.82 -7.86
C PRO A 246 -0.36 -17.75 -7.06
N PHE A 247 -0.47 -17.77 -5.72
CA PHE A 247 0.32 -18.65 -4.86
C PHE A 247 -0.08 -20.11 -4.92
N HIS A 248 -1.31 -20.41 -5.35
CA HIS A 248 -1.80 -21.78 -5.53
C HIS A 248 -1.55 -22.33 -6.93
N LYS A 249 -0.97 -21.53 -7.84
CA LYS A 249 -0.51 -22.03 -9.14
C LYS A 249 0.67 -22.98 -8.95
N PHE A 250 0.69 -24.02 -9.77
CA PHE A 250 1.82 -24.93 -9.88
C PHE A 250 2.95 -24.27 -10.66
N LEU A 251 4.18 -24.53 -10.24
CA LEU A 251 5.38 -24.13 -10.97
C LEU A 251 5.50 -24.98 -12.24
N ASP A 252 5.77 -24.33 -13.38
CA ASP A 252 6.03 -25.03 -14.63
C ASP A 252 7.40 -25.70 -14.58
N VAL A 253 7.60 -26.79 -15.35
CA VAL A 253 8.85 -27.56 -15.37
C VAL A 253 10.06 -26.70 -15.76
N ASN A 254 9.85 -25.63 -16.54
CA ASN A 254 10.90 -24.73 -17.01
C ASN A 254 10.94 -23.39 -16.25
N THR A 255 10.22 -23.28 -15.12
CA THR A 255 10.34 -22.11 -14.25
C THR A 255 11.72 -22.11 -13.60
N ALA A 256 12.38 -20.96 -13.55
CA ALA A 256 13.57 -20.78 -12.75
C ALA A 256 13.20 -20.04 -11.47
N VAL A 257 13.69 -20.53 -10.32
CA VAL A 257 13.44 -19.93 -9.01
C VAL A 257 14.77 -19.50 -8.43
N HIS A 258 14.91 -18.21 -8.18
CA HIS A 258 16.11 -17.69 -7.54
C HIS A 258 15.84 -17.19 -6.13
N TYR A 259 16.80 -17.42 -5.24
CA TYR A 259 16.84 -16.82 -3.93
C TYR A 259 18.02 -15.82 -3.85
N PHE A 260 17.70 -14.58 -3.52
CA PHE A 260 18.64 -13.48 -3.31
C PHE A 260 19.04 -13.46 -1.84
N TYR A 261 20.23 -13.98 -1.56
CA TYR A 261 20.84 -13.97 -0.23
C TYR A 261 21.80 -12.79 -0.12
N TYR A 262 21.63 -11.97 0.91
CA TYR A 262 22.54 -10.86 1.20
C TYR A 262 23.48 -11.29 2.33
N LYS A 263 24.79 -11.03 2.17
CA LYS A 263 25.86 -11.53 3.05
C LYS A 263 25.97 -10.78 4.38
N ASP A 264 24.89 -10.13 4.81
CA ASP A 264 24.75 -9.41 6.08
C ASP A 264 24.00 -10.23 7.16
N ALA A 265 23.61 -11.47 6.84
CA ALA A 265 23.00 -12.42 7.75
C ALA A 265 23.56 -13.84 7.49
N PRO A 266 23.42 -14.80 8.41
CA PRO A 266 23.82 -16.19 8.16
C PRO A 266 23.04 -16.84 7.02
N LEU A 267 23.68 -17.72 6.26
CA LEU A 267 23.04 -18.45 5.17
C LEU A 267 21.90 -19.34 5.70
N PRO A 268 20.65 -19.18 5.20
CA PRO A 268 19.55 -20.04 5.59
C PRO A 268 19.84 -21.50 5.27
N ARG A 269 19.58 -22.40 6.23
CA ARG A 269 19.74 -23.86 6.03
C ARG A 269 18.91 -24.40 4.86
N SER A 270 17.80 -23.74 4.54
CA SER A 270 16.93 -24.06 3.40
C SER A 270 17.66 -23.98 2.04
N LEU A 271 18.77 -23.24 1.96
CA LEU A 271 19.57 -23.09 0.73
C LEU A 271 20.73 -24.08 0.61
N ASN A 272 20.95 -24.95 1.59
CA ASN A 272 22.10 -25.87 1.58
C ASN A 272 22.12 -26.84 0.39
N LYS A 273 20.97 -27.09 -0.25
CA LYS A 273 20.84 -27.93 -1.45
C LYS A 273 20.71 -27.12 -2.75
N SER A 274 20.78 -25.79 -2.67
CA SER A 274 20.61 -24.90 -3.80
C SER A 274 21.95 -24.66 -4.50
N GLN A 275 21.90 -24.50 -5.83
CA GLN A 275 23.10 -24.25 -6.63
C GLN A 275 23.41 -22.75 -6.66
N LEU A 276 24.64 -22.37 -6.34
CA LEU A 276 25.10 -20.99 -6.49
C LEU A 276 25.13 -20.61 -7.98
N LYS A 277 24.40 -19.56 -8.36
CA LYS A 277 24.27 -19.09 -9.74
C LYS A 277 25.02 -17.78 -9.98
N TYR A 278 25.06 -16.91 -8.99
CA TYR A 278 25.79 -15.64 -9.05
C TYR A 278 26.33 -15.29 -7.68
N ASP A 279 27.50 -14.69 -7.63
CA ASP A 279 28.12 -14.27 -6.36
C ASP A 279 28.83 -12.93 -6.51
N THR A 280 28.68 -12.09 -5.49
CA THR A 280 29.37 -10.81 -5.32
C THR A 280 29.76 -10.65 -3.85
N ASP A 281 30.50 -9.59 -3.53
CA ASP A 281 30.93 -9.33 -2.15
C ASP A 281 29.76 -9.13 -1.16
N PHE A 282 28.60 -8.65 -1.64
CA PHE A 282 27.46 -8.31 -0.77
C PHE A 282 26.27 -9.25 -0.92
N MET A 283 26.22 -10.07 -1.98
CA MET A 283 25.05 -10.88 -2.31
C MET A 283 25.43 -12.14 -3.09
N SER A 284 24.67 -13.20 -2.86
CA SER A 284 24.67 -14.42 -3.66
C SER A 284 23.27 -14.69 -4.20
N ILE A 285 23.17 -15.24 -5.41
CA ILE A 285 21.92 -15.73 -5.99
C ILE A 285 22.01 -17.24 -6.11
N TYR A 286 21.06 -17.92 -5.48
CA TYR A 286 20.94 -19.37 -5.52
C TYR A 286 19.80 -19.78 -6.44
N ASN A 287 20.03 -20.77 -7.29
CA ASN A 287 18.99 -21.47 -8.00
C ASN A 287 18.35 -22.51 -7.05
N VAL A 288 17.08 -22.32 -6.74
CA VAL A 288 16.34 -23.15 -5.80
C VAL A 288 15.68 -24.29 -6.58
N PRO A 289 16.05 -25.56 -6.31
CA PRO A 289 15.36 -26.69 -6.92
C PRO A 289 13.93 -26.78 -6.36
N PHE A 290 12.99 -27.16 -7.21
CA PHE A 290 11.61 -27.45 -6.83
C PHE A 290 11.13 -28.72 -7.52
N ASN A 291 10.13 -29.38 -6.94
CA ASN A 291 9.57 -30.61 -7.48
C ASN A 291 8.53 -30.31 -8.58
N LYS A 292 8.38 -31.21 -9.55
CA LYS A 292 7.30 -31.13 -10.53
C LYS A 292 5.94 -31.13 -9.81
N GLY A 293 5.12 -30.13 -10.07
CA GLY A 293 3.82 -29.98 -9.40
C GLY A 293 3.90 -29.35 -8.01
N GLU A 294 5.03 -28.73 -7.65
CA GLU A 294 5.11 -27.89 -6.46
C GLU A 294 4.37 -26.57 -6.69
N ARG A 295 3.62 -26.11 -5.68
CA ARG A 295 2.93 -24.82 -5.74
C ARG A 295 3.84 -23.71 -5.25
N ILE A 296 3.60 -22.51 -5.76
CA ILE A 296 4.37 -21.33 -5.37
C ILE A 296 4.32 -21.09 -3.85
N ILE A 297 3.17 -21.30 -3.19
CA ILE A 297 3.04 -21.16 -1.74
C ILE A 297 3.92 -22.14 -0.94
N ASP A 298 4.11 -23.35 -1.47
CA ASP A 298 4.88 -24.40 -0.79
C ASP A 298 6.38 -24.09 -0.86
N LEU A 299 6.83 -23.53 -1.98
CA LEU A 299 8.18 -22.97 -2.12
C LEU A 299 8.45 -21.87 -1.08
N TYR A 300 7.53 -20.90 -0.92
CA TYR A 300 7.67 -19.85 0.09
C TYR A 300 7.79 -20.43 1.50
N LYS A 301 6.93 -21.39 1.85
CA LYS A 301 6.96 -22.06 3.15
C LYS A 301 8.24 -22.85 3.36
N GLY A 302 8.70 -23.59 2.36
CA GLY A 302 9.94 -24.38 2.43
C GLY A 302 11.18 -23.52 2.63
N LEU A 303 11.16 -22.28 2.14
CA LEU A 303 12.23 -21.30 2.33
C LEU A 303 12.08 -20.45 3.61
N GLY A 304 10.97 -20.60 4.34
CA GLY A 304 10.69 -19.80 5.55
C GLY A 304 10.32 -18.35 5.24
N GLU A 305 9.87 -18.06 4.02
CA GLU A 305 9.58 -16.71 3.54
C GLU A 305 8.08 -16.40 3.58
N ASN A 306 7.73 -15.14 3.88
CA ASN A 306 6.34 -14.70 3.87
C ASN A 306 5.89 -14.37 2.43
N PRO A 307 4.90 -15.07 1.85
CA PRO A 307 4.46 -14.83 0.48
C PRO A 307 3.86 -13.43 0.26
N TYR A 308 3.44 -12.71 1.29
CA TYR A 308 2.87 -11.35 1.15
C TYR A 308 3.88 -10.21 1.36
N ARG A 309 5.10 -10.52 1.78
CA ARG A 309 6.17 -9.53 2.06
C ARG A 309 7.53 -10.04 1.60
N ASN A 310 7.56 -10.82 0.52
CA ASN A 310 8.79 -11.41 0.02
C ASN A 310 9.69 -10.34 -0.64
N ARG A 311 10.99 -10.44 -0.34
CA ARG A 311 12.04 -9.59 -0.90
C ARG A 311 13.27 -10.38 -1.37
N HIS A 312 13.18 -11.71 -1.39
CA HIS A 312 14.32 -12.60 -1.65
C HIS A 312 14.06 -13.59 -2.80
N ILE A 313 12.81 -13.99 -3.04
CA ILE A 313 12.49 -15.00 -4.05
C ILE A 313 12.06 -14.35 -5.37
N ALA A 314 12.74 -14.69 -6.47
CA ALA A 314 12.31 -14.46 -7.84
C ALA A 314 11.73 -15.74 -8.45
N ILE A 315 10.63 -15.62 -9.18
CA ILE A 315 10.00 -16.72 -9.92
C ILE A 315 9.94 -16.29 -11.38
N MET A 316 10.76 -16.89 -12.23
CA MET A 316 10.85 -16.53 -13.64
C MET A 316 10.20 -17.63 -14.48
N GLY A 317 9.09 -17.30 -15.12
CA GLY A 317 8.35 -18.24 -15.96
C GLY A 317 9.12 -18.68 -17.21
N PRO A 318 8.70 -19.76 -17.89
CA PRO A 318 9.40 -20.39 -19.02
C PRO A 318 9.68 -19.49 -20.24
N LYS A 319 8.94 -18.38 -20.39
CA LYS A 319 9.14 -17.38 -21.46
C LYS A 319 8.63 -16.02 -21.02
N LYS A 320 9.53 -15.03 -20.88
CA LYS A 320 9.50 -13.69 -21.52
C LYS A 320 10.94 -13.17 -21.63
N ARG A 321 11.51 -13.25 -22.84
CA ARG A 321 12.91 -12.93 -23.17
C ARG A 321 13.10 -11.43 -23.46
N GLN A 322 12.64 -10.54 -22.60
CA GLN A 322 12.78 -9.11 -22.84
C GLN A 322 13.43 -8.46 -21.63
N ALA A 323 14.62 -7.88 -21.84
CA ALA A 323 15.26 -7.07 -20.81
C ALA A 323 14.32 -5.93 -20.42
N TYR A 324 14.34 -5.58 -19.15
CA TYR A 324 13.38 -4.64 -18.60
C TYR A 324 14.11 -3.58 -17.80
N GLY A 325 13.56 -2.37 -17.85
CA GLY A 325 14.18 -1.23 -17.20
C GLY A 325 13.19 -0.28 -16.57
N ILE A 326 13.73 0.60 -15.74
CA ILE A 326 13.00 1.66 -15.07
C ILE A 326 13.73 2.98 -15.31
N TYR A 327 13.01 3.94 -15.88
CA TYR A 327 13.43 5.34 -15.90
C TYR A 327 12.82 6.06 -14.70
N GLY A 328 13.61 6.92 -14.05
CA GLY A 328 13.13 7.67 -12.91
C GLY A 328 14.07 8.79 -12.47
N ASN A 329 13.82 9.28 -11.26
CA ASN A 329 14.76 10.13 -10.54
C ASN A 329 15.22 9.41 -9.26
N ILE A 330 16.50 9.55 -8.93
CA ILE A 330 17.05 9.19 -7.62
C ILE A 330 17.59 10.45 -6.96
N THR A 331 17.28 10.63 -5.68
CA THR A 331 17.86 11.68 -4.83
C THR A 331 18.61 10.99 -3.70
N PHE A 332 19.94 11.14 -3.66
CA PHE A 332 20.75 10.63 -2.56
C PHE A 332 20.73 11.62 -1.41
N ILE A 333 20.32 11.18 -0.21
CA ILE A 333 20.13 12.04 0.96
C ILE A 333 21.31 11.90 1.92
N LYS A 334 21.67 10.67 2.25
CA LYS A 334 22.78 10.36 3.15
C LYS A 334 23.72 9.38 2.46
N PHE A 335 24.97 9.81 2.28
CA PHE A 335 26.05 9.05 1.67
C PHE A 335 27.32 9.25 2.49
N GLU A 336 27.83 8.18 3.11
CA GLU A 336 28.98 8.23 4.03
C GLU A 336 30.27 8.67 3.34
N ASP A 337 30.57 8.13 2.15
CA ASP A 337 31.75 8.50 1.37
C ASP A 337 31.40 8.77 -0.10
N ARG A 338 31.28 10.06 -0.44
CA ARG A 338 30.93 10.53 -1.79
C ARG A 338 31.99 10.23 -2.84
N SER A 339 33.19 9.77 -2.45
CA SER A 339 34.26 9.38 -3.37
C SER A 339 34.18 7.92 -3.82
N VAL A 340 33.27 7.12 -3.24
CA VAL A 340 33.10 5.70 -3.58
C VAL A 340 32.67 5.52 -5.03
N LEU A 341 33.45 4.76 -5.78
CA LEU A 341 33.10 4.33 -7.12
C LEU A 341 32.11 3.15 -7.05
N LEU A 342 30.91 3.35 -7.60
CA LEU A 342 29.88 2.31 -7.68
C LEU A 342 30.27 1.23 -8.71
N LYS A 343 30.86 0.13 -8.24
CA LYS A 343 31.13 -1.05 -9.07
C LYS A 343 29.87 -1.91 -9.18
N LEU A 344 29.12 -1.74 -10.26
CA LEU A 344 27.86 -2.45 -10.46
C LEU A 344 28.08 -3.94 -10.75
N PRO A 345 27.24 -4.83 -10.19
CA PRO A 345 27.27 -6.24 -10.55
C PRO A 345 26.82 -6.43 -12.01
N LYS A 346 27.38 -7.41 -12.71
CA LYS A 346 27.10 -7.67 -14.15
C LYS A 346 25.62 -7.87 -14.48
N ILE A 347 24.81 -8.24 -13.49
CA ILE A 347 23.37 -8.49 -13.60
C ILE A 347 22.51 -7.22 -13.52
N PHE A 348 23.14 -6.07 -13.32
CA PHE A 348 22.47 -4.79 -13.12
C PHE A 348 23.21 -3.65 -13.82
N TYR A 349 22.51 -2.95 -14.70
CA TYR A 349 23.00 -1.74 -15.32
C TYR A 349 22.33 -0.53 -14.68
N LEU A 350 23.14 0.46 -14.35
CA LEU A 350 22.71 1.73 -13.78
C LEU A 350 23.41 2.85 -14.51
N LYS A 351 22.63 3.72 -15.13
CA LYS A 351 23.11 4.96 -15.71
C LYS A 351 22.50 6.12 -14.95
N LEU A 352 23.37 6.94 -14.38
CA LEU A 352 23.02 8.15 -13.67
C LEU A 352 23.42 9.35 -14.52
N LYS A 353 22.45 10.22 -14.83
CA LYS A 353 22.70 11.51 -15.45
C LYS A 353 22.35 12.60 -14.44
N ASN A 354 23.34 13.41 -14.10
CA ASN A 354 23.15 14.48 -13.14
C ASN A 354 22.06 15.46 -13.62
N LYS A 355 21.11 15.76 -12.74
CA LYS A 355 20.01 16.70 -12.97
C LYS A 355 20.17 17.94 -12.11
N ASP A 356 20.59 17.77 -10.85
CA ASP A 356 20.92 18.86 -9.93
C ASP A 356 22.07 18.41 -9.01
N VAL A 357 23.27 18.96 -9.27
CA VAL A 357 24.50 18.66 -8.54
C VAL A 357 24.40 19.07 -7.07
N LYS A 358 23.75 20.20 -6.78
CA LYS A 358 23.70 20.74 -5.41
C LYS A 358 22.83 19.90 -4.48
N ARG A 359 21.88 19.16 -5.06
CA ARG A 359 20.88 18.37 -4.34
C ARG A 359 21.03 16.87 -4.55
N ASP A 360 22.10 16.44 -5.23
CA ASP A 360 22.38 15.05 -5.57
C ASP A 360 21.16 14.35 -6.24
N ILE A 361 20.52 15.06 -7.17
CA ILE A 361 19.40 14.55 -7.96
C ILE A 361 19.91 14.06 -9.30
N PHE A 362 19.58 12.80 -9.62
CA PHE A 362 19.98 12.14 -10.84
C PHE A 362 18.76 11.63 -11.59
N ASN A 363 18.73 11.87 -12.90
CA ASN A 363 17.93 11.03 -13.78
C ASN A 363 18.58 9.66 -13.82
N VAL A 364 17.79 8.61 -13.64
CA VAL A 364 18.27 7.24 -13.63
C VAL A 364 17.64 6.43 -14.75
N GLU A 365 18.47 5.60 -15.37
CA GLU A 365 18.05 4.46 -16.17
C GLU A 365 18.62 3.20 -15.52
N MET A 366 17.73 2.30 -15.10
CA MET A 366 18.08 1.02 -14.49
C MET A 366 17.64 -0.12 -15.40
N VAL A 367 18.52 -1.09 -15.65
CA VAL A 367 18.20 -2.29 -16.42
C VAL A 367 18.65 -3.51 -15.64
N PHE A 368 17.78 -4.51 -15.57
CA PHE A 368 18.01 -5.73 -14.80
C PHE A 368 18.10 -6.92 -15.75
N ASP A 369 19.07 -7.79 -15.51
CA ASP A 369 19.28 -8.97 -16.33
C ASP A 369 18.16 -10.01 -16.09
N VAL A 370 17.46 -10.36 -17.17
CA VAL A 370 16.35 -11.34 -17.20
C VAL A 370 16.75 -12.75 -16.78
N ASN A 371 18.04 -13.06 -16.83
CA ASN A 371 18.56 -14.34 -16.39
C ASN A 371 18.62 -14.45 -14.87
N TYR A 372 18.39 -13.35 -14.12
CA TYR A 372 18.49 -13.29 -12.67
C TYR A 372 17.25 -12.70 -12.02
N PHE A 373 16.65 -11.69 -12.64
CA PHE A 373 15.49 -10.99 -12.12
C PHE A 373 14.20 -11.29 -12.90
N PRO A 374 13.03 -11.24 -12.22
CA PRO A 374 11.73 -11.44 -12.86
C PRO A 374 11.29 -10.21 -13.66
N VAL A 375 10.54 -10.41 -14.72
CA VAL A 375 9.91 -9.33 -15.50
C VAL A 375 8.79 -8.69 -14.66
N LEU A 376 8.76 -7.35 -14.62
CA LEU A 376 7.69 -6.62 -13.93
C LEU A 376 6.41 -6.58 -14.76
N ALA A 377 5.29 -7.02 -14.19
CA ALA A 377 3.96 -6.94 -14.81
C ALA A 377 3.52 -5.52 -15.19
N HIS A 378 4.10 -4.49 -14.56
CA HIS A 378 3.81 -3.08 -14.88
C HIS A 378 4.23 -2.72 -16.31
N ALA A 379 5.20 -3.43 -16.89
CA ALA A 379 5.60 -3.29 -18.29
C ALA A 379 4.73 -4.13 -19.24
N GLU A 380 3.73 -4.86 -18.72
CA GLU A 380 2.89 -5.80 -19.48
C GLU A 380 1.44 -5.39 -19.64
N GLU A 381 1.06 -4.21 -19.15
CA GLU A 381 -0.31 -3.67 -19.23
C GLU A 381 -1.40 -4.61 -18.64
N GLY A 382 -0.98 -5.69 -17.97
CA GLY A 382 -1.85 -6.68 -17.34
C GLY A 382 -2.20 -6.32 -15.90
N ALA A 383 -3.23 -6.99 -15.37
CA ALA A 383 -3.57 -6.87 -13.95
C ALA A 383 -2.42 -7.39 -13.07
N ILE A 384 -1.82 -6.48 -12.30
CA ILE A 384 -0.73 -6.78 -11.36
C ILE A 384 -1.28 -7.65 -10.24
N ASN A 385 -0.67 -8.81 -10.04
CA ASN A 385 -1.00 -9.71 -8.94
C ASN A 385 0.05 -9.65 -7.82
N GLN A 386 -0.19 -10.35 -6.70
CA GLN A 386 0.70 -10.27 -5.53
C GLN A 386 2.12 -10.81 -5.80
N ILE A 387 2.31 -11.75 -6.73
CA ILE A 387 3.65 -12.22 -7.11
C ILE A 387 4.41 -11.11 -7.84
N ASP A 388 3.73 -10.37 -8.72
CA ASP A 388 4.33 -9.25 -9.44
C ASP A 388 4.72 -8.11 -8.48
N GLU A 389 3.91 -7.86 -7.45
CA GLU A 389 4.26 -6.94 -6.37
C GLU A 389 5.50 -7.42 -5.59
N ASN A 390 5.58 -8.71 -5.25
CA ASN A 390 6.79 -9.26 -4.61
C ASN A 390 8.03 -9.11 -5.49
N HIS A 391 7.90 -9.30 -6.81
CA HIS A 391 8.99 -9.10 -7.76
C HIS A 391 9.45 -7.64 -7.81
N LYS A 392 8.53 -6.68 -7.75
CA LYS A 392 8.87 -5.25 -7.61
C LYS A 392 9.60 -4.99 -6.28
N PHE A 393 9.11 -5.54 -5.17
CA PHE A 393 9.76 -5.37 -3.86
C PHE A 393 11.14 -6.04 -3.79
N LEU A 394 11.33 -7.20 -4.42
CA LEU A 394 12.63 -7.85 -4.57
C LEU A 394 13.64 -6.92 -5.21
N MET A 395 13.27 -6.26 -6.31
CA MET A 395 14.17 -5.33 -7.00
C MET A 395 14.48 -4.09 -6.17
N TYR A 396 13.48 -3.49 -5.53
CA TYR A 396 13.69 -2.36 -4.64
C TYR A 396 14.56 -2.72 -3.44
N TYR A 397 14.41 -3.93 -2.93
CA TYR A 397 15.27 -4.44 -1.87
C TYR A 397 16.70 -4.68 -2.35
N PHE A 398 16.90 -5.23 -3.55
CA PHE A 398 18.20 -5.32 -4.20
C PHE A 398 18.87 -3.95 -4.33
N LEU A 399 18.15 -2.94 -4.84
CA LEU A 399 18.68 -1.57 -4.95
C LEU A 399 19.06 -1.02 -3.58
N ASN A 400 18.22 -1.20 -2.57
CA ASN A 400 18.48 -0.73 -1.22
C ASN A 400 19.75 -1.39 -0.64
N ARG A 401 19.93 -2.69 -0.86
CA ARG A 401 21.11 -3.44 -0.40
C ARG A 401 22.38 -3.06 -1.16
N LEU A 402 22.27 -2.87 -2.48
CA LEU A 402 23.36 -2.40 -3.34
C LEU A 402 23.85 -1.01 -2.89
N PHE A 403 22.93 -0.05 -2.74
CA PHE A 403 23.28 1.31 -2.34
C PHE A 403 23.83 1.36 -0.91
N LYS A 404 23.24 0.60 0.02
CA LYS A 404 23.77 0.48 1.38
C LYS A 404 25.18 -0.12 1.41
N TYR A 405 25.47 -1.13 0.57
CA TYR A 405 26.81 -1.70 0.45
C TYR A 405 27.86 -0.65 0.05
N PHE A 406 27.46 0.32 -0.79
CA PHE A 406 28.30 1.44 -1.17
C PHE A 406 28.21 2.65 -0.24
N GLY A 407 27.60 2.52 0.96
CA GLY A 407 27.54 3.61 1.96
C GLY A 407 26.45 4.66 1.71
N ILE A 408 25.51 4.41 0.80
CA ILE A 408 24.32 5.25 0.60
C ILE A 408 23.22 4.73 1.52
N ASP A 409 23.09 5.37 2.68
CA ASP A 409 22.17 4.97 3.75
C ASP A 409 20.73 5.43 3.53
N GLU A 410 20.54 6.52 2.80
CA GLU A 410 19.23 7.14 2.62
C GLU A 410 19.09 7.72 1.22
N TYR A 411 18.03 7.33 0.52
CA TYR A 411 17.72 7.83 -0.81
C TYR A 411 16.21 7.79 -1.09
N ILE A 412 15.80 8.61 -2.06
CA ILE A 412 14.44 8.60 -2.60
C ILE A 412 14.49 8.19 -4.06
N PHE A 413 13.67 7.20 -4.42
CA PHE A 413 13.46 6.78 -5.80
C PHE A 413 12.05 7.16 -6.25
N THR A 414 11.96 7.87 -7.38
CA THR A 414 10.71 8.22 -8.04
C THR A 414 10.68 7.60 -9.43
N PRO A 415 10.05 6.42 -9.61
CA PRO A 415 9.89 5.82 -10.93
C PRO A 415 8.98 6.69 -11.80
N LEU A 416 9.34 6.87 -13.06
CA LEU A 416 8.56 7.62 -14.05
C LEU A 416 7.98 6.69 -15.11
N VAL A 417 8.80 5.77 -15.64
CA VAL A 417 8.40 4.88 -16.73
C VAL A 417 9.03 3.50 -16.52
N PHE A 418 8.23 2.45 -16.71
CA PHE A 418 8.69 1.07 -16.82
C PHE A 418 8.67 0.68 -18.30
N TYR A 419 9.72 0.05 -18.79
CA TYR A 419 9.86 -0.25 -20.21
C TYR A 419 10.55 -1.59 -20.46
N ARG A 420 10.46 -2.05 -21.71
CA ARG A 420 11.11 -3.26 -22.21
C ARG A 420 12.06 -2.95 -23.34
N PHE A 421 13.11 -3.75 -23.45
CA PHE A 421 13.94 -3.86 -24.63
C PHE A 421 13.52 -5.10 -25.42
N ASN A 422 13.40 -4.93 -26.74
CA ASN A 422 13.21 -6.04 -27.67
C ASN A 422 14.54 -6.73 -27.98
#